data_AF-A0AA43FCF2-F1
#
_entry.id   AF-A0AA43FCF2-F1
#
_cell.length_a   1.000
_cell.length_b   1.000
_cell.length_c   1.000
_cell.angle_alpha   90.00
_cell.angle_beta   90.00
_cell.angle_gamma   90.00
#
_symmetry.space_group_name_H-M   'P 1'
#
loop_
_entity.id
_entity.type
_entity.pdbx_description
1 polymer ?
#
loop_
_entity_poly.entity_id
_entity_poly.type
_entity_poly.pdbx_seq_one_letter_code
_entity_poly.pdbx_strand_id
1 'polypeptide(L)'
;MPKLLLINGPNLNRLGFRDPETYGSTTMAELEELCRGWAGSVGFDLEAMQSNHEGDLIDAIQQHGADGIVINPGAFTHYSYALHDALADSPLPSVEVHISNIKEREAWRANSVVSAACLSTIYGRGIKGYADGIYRLAAHLEMPATTHTFGPDPDQVGDLRVPAPNSPVMVFLHGGFWRHQWTRDLMDRLAVNVAKAGWASWNIEYRRVGTGGGWPTTAVDVGLAIDHLAVLSEDHTLDLSRVVLVGHSAGGQLALWAGSRGHRTSMSPGADPLVPATDVIGLAPISDLRGARSLSDGAVDQFLASARTHTDVYREASPIDFIPVGVNQIIVHGTADTDVPVEQSQAYARAARQAGDAVVYHEFDNVDHMTLIDPASEAWQTALDALT
;
A
#
# COMPACT_ATOMS: atom_id res chain seq x y z
N MET A 1 23.73 0.25 -14.49
CA MET A 1 22.26 0.19 -14.37
C MET A 1 21.76 1.61 -14.08
N PRO A 2 20.46 1.92 -14.12
CA PRO A 2 19.97 3.16 -13.51
C PRO A 2 20.39 3.19 -12.03
N LYS A 3 20.60 4.38 -11.48
CA LYS A 3 21.19 4.59 -10.15
C LYS A 3 20.24 5.37 -9.24
N LEU A 4 20.11 4.92 -7.99
CA LEU A 4 19.45 5.67 -6.93
C LEU A 4 20.47 6.29 -5.98
N LEU A 5 20.15 7.46 -5.44
CA LEU A 5 20.91 8.10 -4.36
C LEU A 5 20.17 7.94 -3.03
N LEU A 6 20.80 7.30 -2.06
CA LEU A 6 20.34 7.24 -0.68
C LEU A 6 21.02 8.33 0.14
N ILE A 7 20.23 9.24 0.72
CA ILE A 7 20.72 10.35 1.55
C ILE A 7 20.27 10.15 2.98
N ASN A 8 21.23 10.08 3.91
CA ASN A 8 20.98 10.02 5.34
C ASN A 8 21.49 11.29 6.05
N GLY A 9 20.56 12.05 6.61
CA GLY A 9 20.85 13.28 7.34
C GLY A 9 21.45 13.08 8.73
N PRO A 10 21.44 14.14 9.56
CA PRO A 10 22.18 14.18 10.80
C PRO A 10 21.77 13.12 11.82
N ASN A 11 22.76 12.67 12.59
CA ASN A 11 22.66 11.68 13.66
C ASN A 11 22.27 10.25 13.25
N LEU A 12 21.95 10.00 11.98
CA LEU A 12 21.70 8.64 11.49
C LEU A 12 22.99 7.80 11.47
N ASN A 13 24.16 8.42 11.37
CA ASN A 13 25.45 7.74 11.58
C ASN A 13 25.61 7.06 12.96
N ARG A 14 24.71 7.37 13.92
CA ARG A 14 24.70 6.78 15.26
C ARG A 14 23.80 5.53 15.36
N LEU A 15 23.17 5.09 14.26
CA LEU A 15 22.46 3.81 14.22
C LEU A 15 23.37 2.66 14.68
N GLY A 16 22.83 1.72 15.45
CA GLY A 16 23.57 0.61 16.07
C GLY A 16 24.43 0.97 17.29
N PHE A 17 24.61 2.25 17.62
CA PHE A 17 25.38 2.71 18.80
C PHE A 17 24.53 3.24 19.95
N ARG A 18 23.20 3.29 19.76
CA ARG A 18 22.24 3.67 20.81
C ARG A 18 21.74 2.40 21.51
N ASP A 19 21.01 2.59 22.59
CA ASP A 19 20.38 1.48 23.34
C ASP A 19 19.63 0.54 22.36
N PRO A 20 20.11 -0.71 22.18
CA PRO A 20 19.58 -1.63 21.18
C PRO A 20 18.12 -1.99 21.43
N GLU A 21 17.67 -2.01 22.70
CA GLU A 21 16.27 -2.31 23.05
C GLU A 21 15.31 -1.24 22.51
N THR A 22 15.77 0.00 22.35
CA THR A 22 14.93 1.12 21.92
C THR A 22 15.09 1.44 20.42
N TYR A 23 16.28 1.26 19.85
CA TYR A 23 16.61 1.75 18.49
C TYR A 23 16.98 0.66 17.49
N GLY A 24 17.03 -0.61 17.92
CA GLY A 24 17.52 -1.72 17.13
C GLY A 24 19.05 -1.77 17.05
N SER A 25 19.56 -2.89 16.54
CA SER A 25 21.00 -3.14 16.41
C SER A 25 21.58 -2.79 15.03
N THR A 26 20.72 -2.48 14.05
CA THR A 26 21.16 -2.19 12.68
C THR A 26 22.06 -0.96 12.66
N THR A 27 23.28 -1.13 12.17
CA THR A 27 24.25 -0.05 11.96
C THR A 27 23.96 0.69 10.65
N MET A 28 24.58 1.88 10.47
CA MET A 28 24.47 2.60 9.19
C MET A 28 25.01 1.77 8.01
N ALA A 29 26.15 1.09 8.18
CA ALA A 29 26.73 0.27 7.12
C ALA A 29 25.82 -0.90 6.71
N GLU A 30 25.19 -1.56 7.69
CA GLU A 30 24.21 -2.63 7.44
C GLU A 30 22.96 -2.09 6.74
N LEU A 31 22.45 -0.93 7.16
CA LEU A 31 21.32 -0.28 6.50
C LEU A 31 21.63 0.01 5.03
N GLU A 32 22.79 0.60 4.73
CA GLU A 32 23.16 0.89 3.36
C GLU A 32 23.30 -0.39 2.52
N GLU A 33 23.85 -1.48 3.08
CA GLU A 33 23.96 -2.76 2.40
C GLU A 33 22.59 -3.37 2.09
N LEU A 34 21.66 -3.31 3.05
CA LEU A 34 20.27 -3.71 2.84
C LEU A 34 19.63 -2.89 1.71
N CYS A 35 19.82 -1.57 1.71
CA CYS A 35 19.33 -0.69 0.65
C CYS A 35 19.92 -1.02 -0.73
N ARG A 36 21.21 -1.35 -0.82
CA ARG A 36 21.82 -1.83 -2.08
C ARG A 36 21.19 -3.14 -2.55
N GLY A 37 20.93 -4.07 -1.64
CA GLY A 37 20.23 -5.32 -1.94
C GLY A 37 18.81 -5.09 -2.47
N TRP A 38 18.04 -4.22 -1.82
CA TRP A 38 16.67 -3.88 -2.25
C TRP A 38 16.64 -3.09 -3.56
N ALA A 39 17.56 -2.16 -3.79
CA ALA A 39 17.66 -1.47 -5.08
C ALA A 39 18.02 -2.46 -6.20
N GLY A 40 18.96 -3.37 -5.94
CA GLY A 40 19.37 -4.40 -6.88
C GLY A 40 18.23 -5.36 -7.24
N SER A 41 17.36 -5.71 -6.29
CA SER A 41 16.21 -6.59 -6.57
C SER A 41 15.17 -5.97 -7.51
N VAL A 42 15.17 -4.64 -7.66
CA VAL A 42 14.32 -3.90 -8.61
C VAL A 42 15.12 -3.28 -9.77
N GLY A 43 16.37 -3.71 -9.98
CA GLY A 43 17.16 -3.37 -11.16
C GLY A 43 17.92 -2.05 -11.11
N PHE A 44 18.17 -1.51 -9.92
CA PHE A 44 18.92 -0.26 -9.72
C PHE A 44 20.24 -0.49 -8.98
N ASP A 45 21.28 0.24 -9.38
CA ASP A 45 22.46 0.47 -8.53
C ASP A 45 22.09 1.51 -7.45
N LEU A 46 22.75 1.46 -6.28
CA LEU A 46 22.51 2.44 -5.21
C LEU A 46 23.82 3.00 -4.66
N GLU A 47 23.90 4.33 -4.66
CA GLU A 47 24.95 5.11 -4.02
C GLU A 47 24.38 5.69 -2.73
N ALA A 48 25.10 5.53 -1.62
CA ALA A 48 24.66 6.00 -0.32
C ALA A 48 25.61 7.08 0.20
N MET A 49 25.03 8.10 0.81
CA MET A 49 25.77 9.10 1.55
C MET A 49 25.13 9.38 2.91
N GLN A 50 25.95 9.80 3.85
CA GLN A 50 25.50 10.30 5.14
C GLN A 50 26.27 11.57 5.47
N SER A 51 25.58 12.62 5.93
CA SER A 51 26.25 13.77 6.53
C SER A 51 25.46 14.38 7.69
N ASN A 52 26.20 14.99 8.61
CA ASN A 52 25.66 15.85 9.66
C ASN A 52 25.59 17.33 9.24
N HIS A 53 26.11 17.67 8.06
CA HIS A 53 26.13 19.03 7.52
C HIS A 53 25.11 19.16 6.39
N GLU A 54 24.26 20.18 6.47
CA GLU A 54 23.19 20.45 5.50
C GLU A 54 23.73 20.67 4.08
N GLY A 55 24.82 21.45 3.95
CA GLY A 55 25.45 21.75 2.67
C GLY A 55 25.90 20.49 1.93
N ASP A 56 26.49 19.50 2.61
CA ASP A 56 26.94 18.26 1.98
C ASP A 56 25.77 17.48 1.35
N LEU A 57 24.59 17.49 2.00
CA LEU A 57 23.39 16.81 1.48
C LEU A 57 22.85 17.56 0.26
N ILE A 58 22.85 18.89 0.30
CA ILE A 58 22.43 19.75 -0.83
C ILE A 58 23.37 19.55 -2.02
N ASP A 59 24.68 19.56 -1.78
CA ASP A 59 25.69 19.36 -2.81
C ASP A 59 25.53 17.97 -3.46
N ALA A 60 25.22 16.93 -2.69
CA ALA A 60 24.97 15.61 -3.26
C ALA A 60 23.70 15.53 -4.12
N ILE A 61 22.64 16.26 -3.76
CA ILE A 61 21.44 16.40 -4.62
C ILE A 61 21.81 17.10 -5.94
N GLN A 62 22.66 18.12 -5.88
CA GLN A 62 23.05 18.94 -7.03
C GLN A 62 24.12 18.30 -7.93
N GLN A 63 24.94 17.39 -7.41
CA GLN A 63 26.08 16.81 -8.13
C GLN A 63 25.71 15.88 -9.31
N HIS A 64 24.43 15.73 -9.63
CA HIS A 64 23.85 15.04 -10.80
C HIS A 64 24.54 13.72 -11.20
N GLY A 65 23.86 12.60 -10.96
CA GLY A 65 24.33 11.27 -11.39
C GLY A 65 23.45 10.09 -11.02
N ALA A 66 22.31 10.35 -10.38
CA ALA A 66 21.27 9.38 -10.06
C ALA A 66 19.99 9.70 -10.83
N ASP A 67 19.10 8.72 -10.93
CA ASP A 67 17.79 8.79 -11.56
C ASP A 67 16.68 9.11 -10.53
N GLY A 68 16.95 8.94 -9.23
CA GLY A 68 16.02 9.26 -8.15
C GLY A 68 16.69 9.24 -6.78
N ILE A 69 16.01 9.82 -5.79
CA ILE A 69 16.55 10.03 -4.43
C ILE A 69 15.65 9.35 -3.39
N VAL A 70 16.24 8.56 -2.50
CA VAL A 70 15.61 8.15 -1.24
C VAL A 70 16.29 8.93 -0.12
N ILE A 71 15.53 9.67 0.67
CA ILE A 71 16.11 10.55 1.69
C ILE A 71 15.49 10.34 3.06
N ASN A 72 16.33 10.14 4.07
CA ASN A 72 15.96 10.36 5.46
C ASN A 72 16.64 11.65 5.94
N PRO A 73 15.91 12.77 6.07
CA PRO A 73 16.52 14.04 6.46
C PRO A 73 17.04 14.06 7.91
N GLY A 74 16.70 13.05 8.73
CA GLY A 74 17.10 13.00 10.13
C GLY A 74 16.57 14.21 10.90
N ALA A 75 17.45 14.95 11.58
CA ALA A 75 17.05 16.16 12.30
C ALA A 75 16.55 17.29 11.38
N PHE A 76 17.01 17.34 10.12
CA PHE A 76 16.67 18.40 9.17
C PHE A 76 15.23 18.39 8.69
N THR A 77 14.53 17.27 8.91
CA THR A 77 13.10 17.06 8.67
C THR A 77 12.25 18.27 9.08
N HIS A 78 12.56 18.90 10.22
CA HIS A 78 11.66 19.86 10.85
C HIS A 78 11.94 21.33 10.50
N TYR A 79 13.08 21.65 9.88
CA TYR A 79 13.48 23.06 9.71
C TYR A 79 14.33 23.35 8.48
N SER A 80 14.79 22.35 7.73
CA SER A 80 15.64 22.58 6.56
C SER A 80 14.81 22.87 5.30
N TYR A 81 14.39 24.13 5.17
CA TYR A 81 13.83 24.60 3.90
C TYR A 81 14.90 24.64 2.78
N ALA A 82 16.18 24.75 3.14
CA ALA A 82 17.26 24.64 2.16
C ALA A 82 17.33 23.26 1.50
N LEU A 83 17.14 22.18 2.27
CA LEU A 83 17.07 20.82 1.74
C LEU A 83 15.77 20.59 0.95
N HIS A 84 14.65 21.14 1.42
CA HIS A 84 13.40 21.15 0.66
C HIS A 84 13.59 21.80 -0.71
N ASP A 85 14.17 23.00 -0.76
CA ASP A 85 14.35 23.75 -2.01
C ASP A 85 15.34 23.04 -2.94
N ALA A 86 16.41 22.44 -2.40
CA ALA A 86 17.32 21.62 -3.19
C ALA A 86 16.64 20.42 -3.85
N LEU A 87 15.70 19.76 -3.15
CA LEU A 87 14.90 18.67 -3.72
C LEU A 87 13.86 19.19 -4.73
N ALA A 88 13.20 20.31 -4.43
CA ALA A 88 12.17 20.89 -5.30
C ALA A 88 12.76 21.45 -6.61
N ASP A 89 13.98 22.00 -6.56
CA ASP A 89 14.72 22.48 -7.73
C ASP A 89 15.39 21.35 -8.52
N SER A 90 15.50 20.15 -7.93
CA SER A 90 16.03 18.98 -8.59
C SER A 90 15.00 18.37 -9.55
N PRO A 91 15.39 17.97 -10.77
CA PRO A 91 14.50 17.25 -11.68
C PRO A 91 14.27 15.79 -11.23
N LEU A 92 14.97 15.32 -10.18
CA LEU A 92 14.94 13.93 -9.76
C LEU A 92 13.74 13.68 -8.83
N PRO A 93 12.94 12.63 -9.09
CA PRO A 93 11.92 12.19 -8.15
C PRO A 93 12.56 11.77 -6.83
N SER A 94 11.95 12.16 -5.71
CA SER A 94 12.44 11.85 -4.38
C SER A 94 11.38 11.21 -3.49
N VAL A 95 11.78 10.29 -2.62
CA VAL A 95 10.94 9.67 -1.59
C VAL A 95 11.58 9.91 -0.24
N GLU A 96 10.82 10.52 0.66
CA GLU A 96 11.24 10.71 2.05
C GLU A 96 10.94 9.46 2.88
N VAL A 97 11.88 9.05 3.74
CA VAL A 97 11.72 7.88 4.61
C VAL A 97 12.11 8.19 6.06
N HIS A 98 11.35 7.65 7.00
CA HIS A 98 11.57 7.75 8.45
C HIS A 98 11.43 6.38 9.11
N ILE A 99 12.43 6.02 9.92
CA ILE A 99 12.41 4.76 10.68
C ILE A 99 11.25 4.76 11.68
N SER A 100 11.07 5.85 12.42
CA SER A 100 10.00 6.01 13.41
C SER A 100 8.77 6.70 12.83
N ASN A 101 7.61 6.53 13.46
CA ASN A 101 6.40 7.26 13.09
C ASN A 101 6.54 8.72 13.55
N ILE A 102 6.84 9.64 12.63
CA ILE A 102 7.00 11.06 12.97
C ILE A 102 5.67 11.67 13.44
N LYS A 103 4.52 11.16 13.00
CA LYS A 103 3.19 11.71 13.36
C LYS A 103 2.80 11.46 14.82
N GLU A 104 3.42 10.49 15.47
CA GLU A 104 3.23 10.19 16.90
C GLU A 104 4.23 10.92 17.80
N ARG A 105 5.12 11.74 17.21
CA ARG A 105 6.12 12.53 17.95
C ARG A 105 5.53 13.83 18.46
N GLU A 106 6.37 14.57 19.20
CA GLU A 106 6.06 15.91 19.68
C GLU A 106 5.61 16.83 18.52
N ALA A 107 4.68 17.77 18.75
CA ALA A 107 4.05 18.55 17.67
C ALA A 107 5.04 19.25 16.71
N TRP A 108 6.20 19.67 17.22
CA TRP A 108 7.26 20.29 16.42
C TRP A 108 8.04 19.29 15.55
N ARG A 109 8.02 17.99 15.90
CA ARG A 109 8.59 16.89 15.11
C ARG A 109 7.59 16.18 14.20
N ALA A 110 6.29 16.40 14.40
CA ALA A 110 5.25 15.71 13.63
C ALA A 110 5.12 16.18 12.17
N ASN A 111 5.73 17.32 11.86
CA ASN A 111 5.70 17.92 10.54
C ASN A 111 7.10 17.92 9.93
N SER A 112 7.18 17.44 8.70
CA SER A 112 8.37 17.55 7.86
C SER A 112 8.18 18.69 6.89
N VAL A 113 9.14 19.61 6.84
CA VAL A 113 9.18 20.67 5.83
C VAL A 113 9.69 20.14 4.48
N VAL A 114 10.25 18.92 4.47
CA VAL A 114 10.82 18.27 3.28
C VAL A 114 9.76 17.52 2.48
N SER A 115 8.72 16.96 3.12
CA SER A 115 7.72 16.11 2.46
C SER A 115 7.08 16.72 1.21
N ALA A 116 6.89 18.03 1.18
CA ALA A 116 6.25 18.72 0.06
C ALA A 116 7.10 18.71 -1.22
N ALA A 117 8.42 18.51 -1.11
CA ALA A 117 9.32 18.36 -2.25
C ALA A 117 9.49 16.89 -2.70
N CYS A 118 8.87 15.94 -1.98
CA CYS A 118 8.96 14.51 -2.27
C CYS A 118 7.68 13.99 -2.91
N LEU A 119 7.82 12.97 -3.75
CA LEU A 119 6.69 12.23 -4.32
C LEU A 119 5.85 11.52 -3.26
N SER A 120 6.51 11.09 -2.18
CA SER A 120 5.89 10.36 -1.08
C SER A 120 6.76 10.48 0.18
N THR A 121 6.12 10.27 1.33
CA THR A 121 6.78 10.18 2.63
C THR A 121 6.35 8.89 3.33
N ILE A 122 7.33 8.04 3.64
CA ILE A 122 7.14 6.78 4.35
C ILE A 122 7.66 6.95 5.77
N TYR A 123 6.86 6.57 6.77
CA TYR A 123 7.24 6.73 8.16
C TYR A 123 6.73 5.57 9.04
N GLY A 124 7.45 5.29 10.12
CA GLY A 124 7.00 4.33 11.14
C GLY A 124 7.08 2.86 10.74
N ARG A 125 7.81 2.53 9.67
CA ARG A 125 7.98 1.16 9.16
C ARG A 125 9.34 0.56 9.49
N GLY A 126 10.08 1.20 10.40
CA GLY A 126 11.41 0.76 10.81
C GLY A 126 12.41 0.79 9.64
N ILE A 127 13.36 -0.13 9.66
CA ILE A 127 14.38 -0.29 8.61
C ILE A 127 13.76 -0.70 7.26
N LYS A 128 12.66 -1.47 7.28
CA LYS A 128 11.95 -1.86 6.05
C LYS A 128 11.32 -0.69 5.30
N GLY A 129 11.05 0.44 5.96
CA GLY A 129 10.57 1.66 5.29
C GLY A 129 11.50 2.21 4.21
N TYR A 130 12.81 1.90 4.27
CA TYR A 130 13.73 2.21 3.17
C TYR A 130 13.49 1.33 1.94
N ALA A 131 13.19 0.04 2.13
CA ALA A 131 12.80 -0.85 1.04
C ALA A 131 11.54 -0.34 0.35
N ASP A 132 10.51 0.00 1.13
CA ASP A 132 9.27 0.57 0.61
C ASP A 132 9.52 1.86 -0.19
N GLY A 133 10.43 2.72 0.30
CA GLY A 133 10.80 3.96 -0.39
C GLY A 133 11.52 3.73 -1.71
N ILE A 134 12.45 2.77 -1.74
CA ILE A 134 13.14 2.31 -2.95
C ILE A 134 12.13 1.73 -3.94
N TYR A 135 11.20 0.89 -3.48
CA TYR A 135 10.19 0.26 -4.32
C TYR A 135 9.20 1.26 -4.90
N ARG A 136 8.73 2.24 -4.10
CA ARG A 136 7.88 3.34 -4.59
C ARG A 136 8.59 4.13 -5.69
N LEU A 137 9.86 4.49 -5.44
CA LEU A 137 10.65 5.26 -6.39
C LEU A 137 10.92 4.49 -7.68
N ALA A 138 11.30 3.21 -7.57
CA ALA A 138 11.50 2.32 -8.71
C ALA A 138 10.23 2.17 -9.54
N ALA A 139 9.07 1.95 -8.90
CA ALA A 139 7.78 1.87 -9.59
C ALA A 139 7.42 3.17 -10.33
N HIS A 140 7.72 4.33 -9.73
CA HIS A 140 7.53 5.62 -10.38
C HIS A 140 8.44 5.79 -11.60
N LEU A 141 9.72 5.42 -11.48
CA LEU A 141 10.70 5.51 -12.57
C LEU A 141 10.41 4.52 -13.71
N GLU A 142 9.89 3.34 -13.38
CA GLU A 142 9.57 2.30 -14.36
C GLU A 142 8.31 2.64 -15.16
N MET A 143 7.24 3.05 -14.48
CA MET A 143 5.99 3.43 -15.12
C MET A 143 5.26 4.47 -14.25
N PRO A 144 5.41 5.78 -14.52
CA PRO A 144 4.72 6.82 -13.79
C PRO A 144 3.20 6.67 -13.86
N ALA A 145 2.52 7.02 -12.78
CA ALA A 145 1.06 7.12 -12.74
C ALA A 145 0.62 8.59 -12.80
N THR A 146 -0.62 8.80 -13.21
CA THR A 146 -1.33 10.06 -12.98
C THR A 146 -2.18 9.90 -11.71
N THR A 147 -2.00 10.80 -10.73
CA THR A 147 -2.81 10.78 -9.51
C THR A 147 -4.10 11.56 -9.73
N HIS A 148 -5.24 10.95 -9.41
CA HIS A 148 -6.56 11.57 -9.49
C HIS A 148 -7.22 11.62 -8.11
N THR A 149 -7.97 12.69 -7.83
CA THR A 149 -8.79 12.83 -6.61
C THR A 149 -10.20 12.36 -6.90
N PHE A 150 -10.72 11.46 -6.06
CA PHE A 150 -12.11 10.99 -6.15
C PHE A 150 -13.01 11.56 -5.04
N GLY A 151 -12.46 12.41 -4.17
CA GLY A 151 -13.19 13.10 -3.12
C GLY A 151 -12.41 14.28 -2.53
N PRO A 152 -13.01 15.03 -1.59
CA PRO A 152 -12.42 16.24 -1.03
C PRO A 152 -11.30 15.98 0.01
N ASP A 153 -11.20 14.78 0.55
CA ASP A 153 -10.19 14.46 1.55
C ASP A 153 -8.82 14.15 0.90
N PRO A 154 -7.68 14.55 1.52
CA PRO A 154 -6.35 14.27 0.96
C PRO A 154 -6.04 12.79 0.73
N ASP A 155 -6.66 11.88 1.48
CA ASP A 155 -6.51 10.43 1.29
C ASP A 155 -7.46 9.87 0.22
N GLN A 156 -8.38 10.66 -0.32
CA GLN A 156 -9.31 10.24 -1.38
C GLN A 156 -8.69 10.43 -2.77
N VAL A 157 -7.57 9.74 -2.99
CA VAL A 157 -6.76 9.79 -4.21
C VAL A 157 -6.41 8.39 -4.72
N GLY A 158 -6.14 8.26 -6.01
CA GLY A 158 -5.60 7.03 -6.59
C GLY A 158 -4.62 7.31 -7.72
N ASP A 159 -3.69 6.39 -7.92
CA ASP A 159 -2.68 6.44 -8.98
C ASP A 159 -3.17 5.57 -10.15
N LEU A 160 -3.47 6.21 -11.28
CA LEU A 160 -3.93 5.57 -12.51
C LEU A 160 -2.77 5.35 -13.50
N ARG A 161 -2.69 4.14 -14.04
CA ARG A 161 -1.84 3.81 -15.21
C ARG A 161 -2.72 3.18 -16.28
N VAL A 162 -2.64 3.68 -17.50
CA VAL A 162 -3.43 3.17 -18.64
C VAL A 162 -2.46 2.78 -19.76
N PRO A 163 -2.20 1.48 -19.97
CA PRO A 163 -1.24 1.05 -20.98
C PRO A 163 -1.76 1.23 -22.41
N ALA A 164 -3.08 1.11 -22.61
CA ALA A 164 -3.74 1.36 -23.88
C ALA A 164 -5.23 1.73 -23.70
N PRO A 165 -5.88 2.39 -24.67
CA PRO A 165 -7.33 2.56 -24.67
C PRO A 165 -8.07 1.21 -24.62
N ASN A 166 -9.22 1.17 -23.96
CA ASN A 166 -10.04 -0.01 -23.68
C ASN A 166 -9.30 -1.10 -22.88
N SER A 167 -8.32 -0.74 -22.06
CA SER A 167 -7.71 -1.69 -21.14
C SER A 167 -8.72 -2.09 -20.05
N PRO A 168 -8.84 -3.39 -19.70
CA PRO A 168 -9.61 -3.80 -18.54
C PRO A 168 -8.92 -3.31 -17.26
N VAL A 169 -9.67 -3.18 -16.17
CA VAL A 169 -9.18 -2.46 -14.97
C VAL A 169 -8.91 -3.40 -13.81
N MET A 170 -7.77 -3.20 -13.14
CA MET A 170 -7.47 -3.76 -11.82
C MET A 170 -7.39 -2.63 -10.79
N VAL A 171 -8.24 -2.71 -9.76
CA VAL A 171 -8.24 -1.78 -8.62
C VAL A 171 -7.45 -2.39 -7.47
N PHE A 172 -6.43 -1.70 -6.98
CA PHE A 172 -5.58 -2.19 -5.90
C PHE A 172 -5.94 -1.56 -4.56
N LEU A 173 -6.14 -2.41 -3.55
CA LEU A 173 -6.44 -2.04 -2.17
C LEU A 173 -5.33 -2.55 -1.25
N HIS A 174 -4.63 -1.62 -0.60
CA HIS A 174 -3.43 -1.96 0.15
C HIS A 174 -3.70 -2.53 1.55
N GLY A 175 -2.75 -3.27 2.09
CA GLY A 175 -2.81 -3.79 3.45
C GLY A 175 -2.48 -2.77 4.52
N GLY A 176 -1.92 -3.23 5.64
CA GLY A 176 -1.39 -2.35 6.69
C GLY A 176 -2.39 -2.01 7.80
N PHE A 177 -3.22 -2.97 8.18
CA PHE A 177 -4.04 -2.88 9.40
C PHE A 177 -4.97 -1.66 9.46
N TRP A 178 -5.38 -1.13 8.30
CA TRP A 178 -6.15 0.11 8.17
C TRP A 178 -5.52 1.33 8.88
N ARG A 179 -4.20 1.30 9.16
CA ARG A 179 -3.49 2.34 9.91
C ARG A 179 -2.76 3.28 8.96
N HIS A 180 -2.76 4.57 9.29
CA HIS A 180 -2.24 5.63 8.43
C HIS A 180 -0.74 5.55 8.08
N GLN A 181 0.06 4.76 8.80
CA GLN A 181 1.48 4.57 8.51
C GLN A 181 1.72 3.71 7.25
N TRP A 182 0.70 2.96 6.83
CA TRP A 182 0.70 2.15 5.62
C TRP A 182 -0.19 2.83 4.59
N THR A 183 0.29 2.87 3.35
CA THR A 183 -0.37 3.58 2.25
C THR A 183 -0.34 2.74 0.98
N ARG A 184 -0.95 3.25 -0.09
CA ARG A 184 -1.02 2.57 -1.40
C ARG A 184 0.32 2.17 -2.02
N ASP A 185 1.43 2.69 -1.53
CA ASP A 185 2.78 2.35 -1.98
C ASP A 185 3.10 0.84 -1.86
N LEU A 186 2.47 0.14 -0.90
CA LEU A 186 2.61 -1.31 -0.76
C LEU A 186 2.20 -2.08 -2.03
N MET A 187 1.28 -1.54 -2.82
CA MET A 187 0.72 -2.20 -4.00
C MET A 187 1.35 -1.71 -5.32
N ASP A 188 2.24 -0.72 -5.29
CA ASP A 188 2.75 -0.08 -6.51
C ASP A 188 3.45 -1.05 -7.45
N ARG A 189 4.23 -1.98 -6.91
CA ARG A 189 4.95 -2.97 -7.70
C ARG A 189 3.99 -3.89 -8.47
N LEU A 190 2.87 -4.28 -7.85
CA LEU A 190 1.82 -5.05 -8.52
C LEU A 190 1.08 -4.20 -9.55
N ALA A 191 0.77 -2.93 -9.22
CA ALA A 191 0.12 -2.01 -10.14
C ALA A 191 0.94 -1.79 -11.42
N VAL A 192 2.25 -1.60 -11.30
CA VAL A 192 3.17 -1.53 -12.46
C VAL A 192 3.22 -2.86 -13.21
N ASN A 193 3.28 -3.99 -12.50
CA ASN A 193 3.34 -5.32 -13.12
C ASN A 193 2.15 -5.58 -14.04
N VAL A 194 0.92 -5.30 -13.59
CA VAL A 194 -0.29 -5.53 -14.42
C VAL A 194 -0.44 -4.49 -15.52
N ALA A 195 0.00 -3.26 -15.27
CA ALA A 195 0.02 -2.21 -16.29
C ALA A 195 0.91 -2.59 -17.47
N LYS A 196 2.09 -3.16 -17.21
CA LYS A 196 2.95 -3.72 -18.25
C LYS A 196 2.34 -4.94 -18.96
N ALA A 197 1.41 -5.64 -18.30
CA ALA A 197 0.67 -6.76 -18.87
C ALA A 197 -0.61 -6.34 -19.62
N GLY A 198 -0.88 -5.03 -19.76
CA GLY A 198 -2.00 -4.52 -20.56
C GLY A 198 -3.28 -4.20 -19.76
N TRP A 199 -3.23 -4.24 -18.43
CA TRP A 199 -4.35 -3.82 -17.57
C TRP A 199 -4.22 -2.35 -17.20
N ALA A 200 -5.31 -1.60 -17.16
CA ALA A 200 -5.29 -0.34 -16.45
C ALA A 200 -5.19 -0.61 -14.94
N SER A 201 -4.22 -0.02 -14.25
CA SER A 201 -4.07 -0.16 -12.80
C SER A 201 -4.63 1.09 -12.11
N TRP A 202 -5.58 0.92 -11.20
CA TRP A 202 -6.11 1.97 -10.33
C TRP A 202 -5.70 1.68 -8.89
N ASN A 203 -4.56 2.22 -8.46
CA ASN A 203 -4.01 1.97 -7.12
C ASN A 203 -4.49 3.03 -6.13
N ILE A 204 -5.44 2.68 -5.27
CA ILE A 204 -6.20 3.66 -4.48
C ILE A 204 -5.64 3.82 -3.07
N GLU A 205 -5.72 5.05 -2.58
CA GLU A 205 -5.66 5.38 -1.16
C GLU A 205 -7.09 5.61 -0.64
N TYR A 206 -7.27 5.51 0.67
CA TYR A 206 -8.56 5.75 1.33
C TYR A 206 -8.29 6.15 2.77
N ARG A 207 -9.19 6.90 3.43
CA ARG A 207 -8.92 7.29 4.83
C ARG A 207 -8.72 6.09 5.74
N ARG A 208 -7.72 6.21 6.61
CA ARG A 208 -7.26 5.17 7.55
C ARG A 208 -7.46 5.61 8.99
N VAL A 209 -7.34 4.68 9.93
CA VAL A 209 -7.25 5.02 11.35
C VAL A 209 -6.03 5.91 11.55
N GLY A 210 -6.26 7.11 12.10
CA GLY A 210 -5.26 8.17 12.23
C GLY A 210 -5.43 9.32 11.23
N THR A 211 -6.19 9.12 10.14
CA THR A 211 -6.50 10.14 9.11
C THR A 211 -8.00 10.29 8.85
N GLY A 212 -8.82 10.03 9.87
CA GLY A 212 -10.27 10.19 9.79
C GLY A 212 -11.03 8.99 9.19
N GLY A 213 -10.32 7.88 8.94
CA GLY A 213 -10.92 6.61 8.52
C GLY A 213 -11.43 5.76 9.68
N GLY A 214 -11.52 4.45 9.44
CA GLY A 214 -12.22 3.49 10.30
C GLY A 214 -13.56 3.09 9.68
N TRP A 215 -14.24 2.13 10.31
CA TRP A 215 -15.54 1.66 9.84
C TRP A 215 -16.66 2.67 10.15
N PRO A 216 -17.56 2.97 9.20
CA PRO A 216 -17.61 2.52 7.81
C PRO A 216 -16.87 3.46 6.82
N THR A 217 -16.32 4.58 7.27
CA THR A 217 -15.69 5.62 6.44
C THR A 217 -14.68 5.09 5.43
N THR A 218 -13.75 4.22 5.84
CA THR A 218 -12.76 3.60 4.94
C THR A 218 -13.43 2.81 3.82
N ALA A 219 -14.48 2.05 4.14
CA ALA A 219 -15.20 1.23 3.16
C ALA A 219 -16.03 2.09 2.19
N VAL A 220 -16.55 3.23 2.69
CA VAL A 220 -17.19 4.25 1.84
C VAL A 220 -16.20 4.85 0.86
N ASP A 221 -14.99 5.21 1.31
CA ASP A 221 -13.95 5.74 0.42
C ASP A 221 -13.56 4.75 -0.67
N VAL A 222 -13.40 3.46 -0.32
CA VAL A 222 -13.17 2.38 -1.29
C VAL A 222 -14.28 2.30 -2.32
N GLY A 223 -15.55 2.32 -1.90
CA GLY A 223 -16.68 2.30 -2.81
C GLY A 223 -16.70 3.49 -3.76
N LEU A 224 -16.45 4.69 -3.23
CA LEU A 224 -16.33 5.92 -4.02
C LEU A 224 -15.18 5.84 -5.04
N ALA A 225 -14.02 5.32 -4.64
CA ALA A 225 -12.86 5.18 -5.52
C ALA A 225 -13.12 4.20 -6.68
N ILE A 226 -13.84 3.11 -6.42
CA ILE A 226 -14.24 2.15 -7.46
C ILE A 226 -15.25 2.79 -8.42
N ASP A 227 -16.29 3.44 -7.88
CA ASP A 227 -17.32 4.08 -8.71
C ASP A 227 -16.77 5.27 -9.51
N HIS A 228 -15.69 5.89 -9.04
CA HIS A 228 -14.97 6.94 -9.76
C HIS A 228 -14.35 6.47 -11.08
N LEU A 229 -14.19 5.16 -11.30
CA LEU A 229 -13.79 4.61 -12.60
C LEU A 229 -14.76 5.02 -13.73
N ALA A 230 -16.05 5.24 -13.42
CA ALA A 230 -17.01 5.75 -14.40
C ALA A 230 -16.62 7.14 -14.92
N VAL A 231 -16.10 8.00 -14.04
CA VAL A 231 -15.60 9.34 -14.39
C VAL A 231 -14.27 9.22 -15.13
N LEU A 232 -13.32 8.43 -14.62
CA LEU A 232 -12.01 8.24 -15.27
C LEU A 232 -12.15 7.66 -16.69
N SER A 233 -13.15 6.82 -16.94
CA SER A 233 -13.37 6.24 -18.26
C SER A 233 -13.78 7.27 -19.32
N GLU A 234 -14.35 8.42 -18.93
CA GLU A 234 -14.67 9.52 -19.86
C GLU A 234 -13.41 10.07 -20.55
N ASP A 235 -12.32 10.18 -19.80
CA ASP A 235 -11.04 10.74 -20.29
C ASP A 235 -10.06 9.66 -20.77
N HIS A 236 -10.12 8.46 -20.19
CA HIS A 236 -9.12 7.41 -20.41
C HIS A 236 -9.61 6.21 -21.22
N THR A 237 -10.91 6.13 -21.55
CA THR A 237 -11.51 5.02 -22.30
C THR A 237 -11.19 3.67 -21.65
N LEU A 238 -11.65 3.44 -20.43
CA LEU A 238 -11.41 2.18 -19.69
C LEU A 238 -12.47 1.14 -20.05
N ASP A 239 -12.07 -0.14 -20.16
CA ASP A 239 -13.04 -1.24 -20.29
C ASP A 239 -13.61 -1.60 -18.92
N LEU A 240 -14.73 -0.95 -18.58
CA LEU A 240 -15.44 -1.20 -17.32
C LEU A 240 -16.33 -2.45 -17.36
N SER A 241 -16.34 -3.21 -18.46
CA SER A 241 -17.00 -4.52 -18.49
C SER A 241 -16.20 -5.60 -17.76
N ARG A 242 -14.92 -5.33 -17.47
CA ARG A 242 -14.02 -6.20 -16.71
C ARG A 242 -13.24 -5.39 -15.67
N VAL A 243 -13.69 -5.47 -14.42
CA VAL A 243 -13.10 -4.75 -13.28
C VAL A 243 -12.75 -5.76 -12.18
N VAL A 244 -11.46 -5.92 -11.91
CA VAL A 244 -10.94 -6.86 -10.91
C VAL A 244 -10.50 -6.08 -9.68
N LEU A 245 -10.97 -6.47 -8.49
CA LEU A 245 -10.50 -5.91 -7.24
C LEU A 245 -9.38 -6.77 -6.67
N VAL A 246 -8.21 -6.18 -6.41
CA VAL A 246 -7.04 -6.86 -5.86
C VAL A 246 -6.74 -6.26 -4.50
N GLY A 247 -6.83 -7.07 -3.45
CA GLY A 247 -6.59 -6.61 -2.09
C GLY A 247 -5.62 -7.49 -1.32
N HIS A 248 -4.71 -6.89 -0.55
CA HIS A 248 -3.80 -7.59 0.36
C HIS A 248 -4.17 -7.37 1.83
N SER A 249 -4.20 -8.42 2.64
CA SER A 249 -4.39 -8.32 4.09
C SER A 249 -5.69 -7.58 4.46
N ALA A 250 -5.60 -6.45 5.17
CA ALA A 250 -6.69 -5.50 5.40
C ALA A 250 -7.32 -4.94 4.10
N GLY A 251 -6.53 -4.73 3.04
CA GLY A 251 -7.04 -4.42 1.71
C GLY A 251 -7.76 -5.61 1.06
N GLY A 252 -7.35 -6.84 1.36
CA GLY A 252 -8.05 -8.07 0.95
C GLY A 252 -9.43 -8.19 1.58
N GLN A 253 -9.56 -7.76 2.84
CA GLN A 253 -10.86 -7.58 3.50
C GLN A 253 -11.74 -6.58 2.73
N LEU A 254 -11.19 -5.40 2.41
CA LEU A 254 -11.90 -4.36 1.68
C LEU A 254 -12.28 -4.81 0.27
N ALA A 255 -11.42 -5.57 -0.42
CA ALA A 255 -11.68 -6.09 -1.76
C ALA A 255 -12.84 -7.09 -1.78
N LEU A 256 -12.84 -8.08 -0.89
CA LEU A 256 -13.95 -9.05 -0.78
C LEU A 256 -15.24 -8.36 -0.35
N TRP A 257 -15.14 -7.41 0.58
CA TRP A 257 -16.28 -6.61 0.98
C TRP A 257 -16.85 -5.79 -0.20
N ALA A 258 -15.99 -5.12 -0.95
CA ALA A 258 -16.39 -4.29 -2.10
C ALA A 258 -16.95 -5.13 -3.25
N GLY A 259 -16.43 -6.35 -3.45
CA GLY A 259 -16.98 -7.31 -4.42
C GLY A 259 -18.44 -7.67 -4.13
N SER A 260 -18.83 -7.72 -2.85
CA SER A 260 -20.20 -8.05 -2.46
C SER A 260 -21.22 -6.91 -2.63
N ARG A 261 -20.79 -5.69 -3.00
CA ARG A 261 -21.65 -4.48 -3.07
C ARG A 261 -22.90 -4.68 -3.92
N GLY A 262 -22.81 -5.43 -5.04
CA GLY A 262 -23.93 -5.70 -5.95
C GLY A 262 -24.98 -6.67 -5.40
N HIS A 263 -24.67 -7.41 -4.33
CA HIS A 263 -25.56 -8.41 -3.72
C HIS A 263 -26.09 -7.98 -2.34
N ARG A 264 -25.87 -6.72 -1.95
CA ARG A 264 -26.28 -6.16 -0.66
C ARG A 264 -27.57 -5.35 -0.77
N THR A 265 -28.20 -5.09 0.37
CA THR A 265 -29.35 -4.19 0.43
C THR A 265 -28.88 -2.73 0.37
N SER A 266 -29.67 -1.84 -0.24
CA SER A 266 -29.36 -0.41 -0.40
C SER A 266 -29.08 0.35 0.91
N MET A 267 -29.49 -0.19 2.05
CA MET A 267 -29.20 0.37 3.38
C MET A 267 -27.80 0.04 3.90
N SER A 268 -27.10 -0.91 3.28
CA SER A 268 -25.74 -1.29 3.65
C SER A 268 -24.74 -0.26 3.13
N PRO A 269 -23.69 0.12 3.88
CA PRO A 269 -22.67 1.05 3.39
C PRO A 269 -22.09 0.57 2.06
N GLY A 270 -22.13 1.43 1.04
CA GLY A 270 -21.60 1.13 -0.29
C GLY A 270 -22.41 0.14 -1.12
N ALA A 271 -23.66 -0.21 -0.79
CA ALA A 271 -24.50 -1.00 -1.70
C ALA A 271 -24.76 -0.29 -3.05
N ASP A 272 -25.26 -1.04 -4.03
CA ASP A 272 -25.66 -0.54 -5.35
C ASP A 272 -24.50 0.16 -6.12
N PRO A 273 -23.43 -0.58 -6.47
CA PRO A 273 -22.26 0.01 -7.11
C PRO A 273 -22.58 0.57 -8.50
N LEU A 274 -22.01 1.74 -8.82
CA LEU A 274 -22.06 2.29 -10.18
C LEU A 274 -21.18 1.47 -11.12
N VAL A 275 -20.03 1.03 -10.63
CA VAL A 275 -19.08 0.18 -11.36
C VAL A 275 -19.00 -1.17 -10.63
N PRO A 276 -19.69 -2.22 -11.12
CA PRO A 276 -19.62 -3.54 -10.51
C PRO A 276 -18.26 -4.20 -10.77
N ALA A 277 -17.76 -4.93 -9.78
CA ALA A 277 -16.61 -5.81 -9.96
C ALA A 277 -17.03 -7.11 -10.66
N THR A 278 -16.13 -7.66 -11.48
CA THR A 278 -16.30 -8.98 -12.11
C THR A 278 -15.60 -10.08 -11.31
N ASP A 279 -14.46 -9.75 -10.70
CA ASP A 279 -13.60 -10.68 -9.99
C ASP A 279 -12.95 -10.01 -8.77
N VAL A 280 -12.59 -10.81 -7.77
CA VAL A 280 -11.79 -10.39 -6.62
C VAL A 280 -10.60 -11.30 -6.44
N ILE A 281 -9.40 -10.72 -6.36
CA ILE A 281 -8.18 -11.37 -5.89
C ILE A 281 -7.94 -10.94 -4.44
N GLY A 282 -8.06 -11.89 -3.51
CA GLY A 282 -7.70 -11.70 -2.11
C GLY A 282 -6.35 -12.33 -1.79
N LEU A 283 -5.35 -11.50 -1.49
CA LEU A 283 -4.02 -11.92 -1.05
C LEU A 283 -3.95 -11.87 0.48
N ALA A 284 -3.93 -13.03 1.14
CA ALA A 284 -4.07 -13.18 2.60
C ALA A 284 -5.19 -12.31 3.22
N PRO A 285 -6.43 -12.37 2.70
CA PRO A 285 -7.50 -11.48 3.15
C PRO A 285 -7.94 -11.77 4.59
N ILE A 286 -8.23 -10.70 5.34
CA ILE A 286 -8.95 -10.81 6.62
C ILE A 286 -10.44 -10.96 6.33
N SER A 287 -10.95 -12.19 6.40
CA SER A 287 -12.33 -12.52 6.00
C SER A 287 -13.37 -12.42 7.12
N ASP A 288 -12.94 -12.61 8.37
CA ASP A 288 -13.74 -12.56 9.59
C ASP A 288 -13.03 -11.70 10.65
N LEU A 289 -13.54 -10.49 10.87
CA LEU A 289 -12.95 -9.58 11.85
C LEU A 289 -13.15 -10.06 13.29
N ARG A 290 -14.12 -10.94 13.58
CA ARG A 290 -14.31 -11.52 14.93
C ARG A 290 -13.18 -12.48 15.26
N GLY A 291 -12.78 -13.30 14.30
CA GLY A 291 -11.64 -14.22 14.41
C GLY A 291 -10.29 -13.50 14.40
N ALA A 292 -10.24 -12.27 13.86
CA ALA A 292 -9.02 -11.46 13.74
C ALA A 292 -8.82 -10.44 14.88
N ARG A 293 -9.64 -10.45 15.94
CA ARG A 293 -9.61 -9.40 16.98
C ARG A 293 -8.27 -9.24 17.69
N SER A 294 -7.53 -10.33 17.85
CA SER A 294 -6.21 -10.33 18.50
C SER A 294 -5.07 -9.95 17.57
N LEU A 295 -5.33 -9.73 16.27
CA LEU A 295 -4.27 -9.39 15.33
C LEU A 295 -3.76 -7.96 15.55
N SER A 296 -2.43 -7.81 15.46
CA SER A 296 -1.70 -6.55 15.30
C SER A 296 -2.07 -5.45 16.30
N ASP A 297 -1.99 -5.79 17.59
CA ASP A 297 -2.18 -4.87 18.71
C ASP A 297 -3.52 -4.13 18.66
N GLY A 298 -4.61 -4.87 18.43
CA GLY A 298 -5.97 -4.35 18.45
C GLY A 298 -6.33 -3.52 17.21
N ALA A 299 -5.70 -3.80 16.06
CA ALA A 299 -5.99 -3.12 14.79
C ALA A 299 -7.48 -3.19 14.42
N VAL A 300 -8.09 -4.37 14.51
CA VAL A 300 -9.54 -4.56 14.28
C VAL A 300 -10.35 -3.71 15.24
N ASP A 301 -9.97 -3.70 16.52
CA ASP A 301 -10.68 -2.98 17.56
C ASP A 301 -10.63 -1.45 17.34
N GLN A 302 -9.51 -0.93 16.83
CA GLN A 302 -9.36 0.47 16.44
C GLN A 302 -10.14 0.80 15.16
N PHE A 303 -10.07 -0.08 14.16
CA PHE A 303 -10.79 0.08 12.90
C PHE A 303 -12.31 0.17 13.11
N LEU A 304 -12.86 -0.65 14.01
CA LEU A 304 -14.30 -0.66 14.32
C LEU A 304 -14.70 0.34 15.41
N ALA A 305 -13.77 1.10 15.99
CA ALA A 305 -14.00 1.88 17.21
C ALA A 305 -15.16 2.88 17.10
N SER A 306 -15.25 3.61 15.98
CA SER A 306 -16.30 4.59 15.68
C SER A 306 -17.70 3.97 15.59
N ALA A 307 -17.81 2.67 15.31
CA ALA A 307 -19.06 1.96 15.08
C ALA A 307 -19.44 0.98 16.20
N ARG A 308 -18.71 0.98 17.34
CA ARG A 308 -18.96 0.08 18.48
C ARG A 308 -20.34 0.20 19.13
N THR A 309 -21.06 1.31 18.89
CA THR A 309 -22.43 1.50 19.35
C THR A 309 -23.46 0.74 18.51
N HIS A 310 -23.05 0.23 17.35
CA HIS A 310 -23.89 -0.59 16.47
C HIS A 310 -23.80 -2.05 16.90
N THR A 311 -24.94 -2.68 17.13
CA THR A 311 -25.02 -4.07 17.61
C THR A 311 -24.48 -5.11 16.62
N ASP A 312 -24.26 -4.73 15.36
CA ASP A 312 -23.90 -5.66 14.27
C ASP A 312 -22.64 -5.27 13.47
N VAL A 313 -21.79 -4.38 14.00
CA VAL A 313 -20.63 -3.82 13.28
C VAL A 313 -19.67 -4.88 12.71
N TYR A 314 -19.46 -5.98 13.44
CA TYR A 314 -18.61 -7.07 12.98
C TYR A 314 -19.19 -7.76 11.75
N ARG A 315 -20.52 -7.93 11.71
CA ARG A 315 -21.20 -8.50 10.55
C ARG A 315 -21.16 -7.58 9.35
N GLU A 316 -21.30 -6.27 9.59
CA GLU A 316 -21.23 -5.27 8.53
C GLU A 316 -19.86 -5.17 7.85
N ALA A 317 -18.80 -5.44 8.61
CA ALA A 317 -17.41 -5.29 8.17
C ALA A 317 -16.74 -6.60 7.74
N SER A 318 -17.30 -7.77 8.08
CA SER A 318 -16.67 -9.06 7.77
C SER A 318 -17.16 -9.64 6.44
N PRO A 319 -16.28 -9.81 5.43
CA PRO A 319 -16.67 -10.38 4.14
C PRO A 319 -17.39 -11.73 4.23
N ILE A 320 -17.07 -12.56 5.22
CA ILE A 320 -17.69 -13.89 5.40
C ILE A 320 -19.22 -13.82 5.61
N ASP A 321 -19.75 -12.69 6.10
CA ASP A 321 -21.19 -12.50 6.34
C ASP A 321 -21.97 -12.03 5.10
N PHE A 322 -21.26 -11.71 4.02
CA PHE A 322 -21.83 -11.31 2.73
C PHE A 322 -21.68 -12.38 1.67
N ILE A 323 -21.35 -13.61 2.07
CA ILE A 323 -21.41 -14.79 1.20
C ILE A 323 -22.89 -15.16 0.96
N PRO A 324 -23.32 -15.46 -0.27
CA PRO A 324 -22.52 -15.45 -1.50
C PRO A 324 -22.21 -14.03 -2.00
N VAL A 325 -20.97 -13.81 -2.44
CA VAL A 325 -20.49 -12.52 -2.97
C VAL A 325 -21.01 -12.30 -4.38
N GLY A 326 -21.20 -13.37 -5.17
CA GLY A 326 -21.76 -13.30 -6.53
C GLY A 326 -20.79 -12.83 -7.61
N VAL A 327 -19.49 -12.79 -7.31
CA VAL A 327 -18.38 -12.56 -8.26
C VAL A 327 -17.37 -13.70 -8.16
N ASN A 328 -16.53 -13.85 -9.19
CA ASN A 328 -15.43 -14.82 -9.14
C ASN A 328 -14.42 -14.40 -8.08
N GLN A 329 -13.91 -15.35 -7.32
CA GLN A 329 -12.97 -15.08 -6.23
C GLN A 329 -11.73 -15.96 -6.37
N ILE A 330 -10.57 -15.33 -6.30
CA ILE A 330 -9.26 -15.97 -6.28
C ILE A 330 -8.62 -15.61 -4.95
N ILE A 331 -8.51 -16.59 -4.06
CA ILE A 331 -7.94 -16.41 -2.73
C ILE A 331 -6.56 -17.05 -2.71
N VAL A 332 -5.54 -16.29 -2.29
CA VAL A 332 -4.17 -16.77 -2.21
C VAL A 332 -3.62 -16.51 -0.80
N HIS A 333 -2.95 -17.51 -0.20
CA HIS A 333 -2.40 -17.39 1.14
C HIS A 333 -1.12 -18.23 1.31
N GLY A 334 -0.15 -17.76 2.09
CA GLY A 334 1.07 -18.51 2.43
C GLY A 334 1.03 -19.13 3.84
N THR A 335 1.53 -20.35 4.01
CA THR A 335 1.46 -21.04 5.32
C THR A 335 2.45 -20.50 6.36
N ALA A 336 3.42 -19.67 5.96
CA ALA A 336 4.34 -18.98 6.86
C ALA A 336 3.91 -17.53 7.17
N ASP A 337 2.66 -17.17 6.85
CA ASP A 337 2.05 -15.90 7.23
C ASP A 337 1.88 -15.82 8.75
N THR A 338 2.58 -14.86 9.37
CA THR A 338 2.49 -14.60 10.82
C THR A 338 1.54 -13.46 11.17
N ASP A 339 1.07 -12.72 10.17
CA ASP A 339 0.29 -11.50 10.34
C ASP A 339 -1.21 -11.80 10.23
N VAL A 340 -1.59 -12.67 9.29
CA VAL A 340 -2.95 -13.16 9.12
C VAL A 340 -2.95 -14.68 9.16
N PRO A 341 -3.69 -15.32 10.08
CA PRO A 341 -3.78 -16.78 10.11
C PRO A 341 -4.41 -17.32 8.82
N VAL A 342 -3.78 -18.34 8.23
CA VAL A 342 -4.23 -18.99 6.99
C VAL A 342 -5.67 -19.51 7.10
N GLU A 343 -6.12 -19.86 8.31
CA GLU A 343 -7.47 -20.30 8.61
C GLU A 343 -8.55 -19.30 8.20
N GLN A 344 -8.23 -18.00 8.13
CA GLN A 344 -9.12 -16.97 7.58
C GLN A 344 -9.52 -17.30 6.14
N SER A 345 -8.52 -17.48 5.27
CA SER A 345 -8.74 -17.79 3.86
C SER A 345 -9.34 -19.18 3.65
N GLN A 346 -8.90 -20.18 4.43
CA GLN A 346 -9.47 -21.52 4.36
C GLN A 346 -10.95 -21.54 4.76
N ALA A 347 -11.33 -20.87 5.85
CA ALA A 347 -12.71 -20.81 6.32
C ALA A 347 -13.61 -20.08 5.33
N TYR A 348 -13.16 -18.94 4.82
CA TYR A 348 -13.86 -18.16 3.81
C TYR A 348 -14.10 -18.97 2.52
N ALA A 349 -13.05 -19.56 1.95
CA ALA A 349 -13.16 -20.32 0.71
C ALA A 349 -14.10 -21.53 0.85
N ARG A 350 -14.10 -22.20 2.01
CA ARG A 350 -15.06 -23.27 2.29
C ARG A 350 -16.50 -22.75 2.35
N ALA A 351 -16.74 -21.67 3.08
CA ALA A 351 -18.08 -21.09 3.21
C ALA A 351 -18.63 -20.60 1.86
N ALA A 352 -17.80 -19.90 1.08
CA ALA A 352 -18.18 -19.37 -0.23
C ALA A 352 -18.54 -20.48 -1.22
N ARG A 353 -17.72 -21.54 -1.32
CA ARG A 353 -18.04 -22.71 -2.15
C ARG A 353 -19.32 -23.41 -1.72
N GLN A 354 -19.57 -23.54 -0.42
CA GLN A 354 -20.80 -24.15 0.10
C GLN A 354 -22.04 -23.31 -0.23
N ALA A 355 -21.91 -21.99 -0.29
CA ALA A 355 -22.97 -21.07 -0.69
C ALA A 355 -23.17 -20.97 -2.22
N GLY A 356 -22.28 -21.60 -3.01
CA GLY A 356 -22.37 -21.64 -4.47
C GLY A 356 -21.56 -20.58 -5.21
N ASP A 357 -20.68 -19.82 -4.52
CA ASP A 357 -19.77 -18.89 -5.18
C ASP A 357 -18.68 -19.63 -5.98
N ALA A 358 -18.25 -19.01 -7.09
CA ALA A 358 -17.08 -19.44 -7.85
C ALA A 358 -15.79 -19.00 -7.14
N VAL A 359 -15.22 -19.88 -6.32
CA VAL A 359 -14.00 -19.58 -5.54
C VAL A 359 -12.85 -20.55 -5.83
N VAL A 360 -11.76 -20.00 -6.35
CA VAL A 360 -10.45 -20.65 -6.46
C VAL A 360 -9.61 -20.27 -5.23
N TYR A 361 -8.96 -21.26 -4.61
CA TYR A 361 -8.12 -21.05 -3.44
C TYR A 361 -6.77 -21.71 -3.66
N HIS A 362 -5.70 -20.94 -3.52
CA HIS A 362 -4.32 -21.37 -3.57
C HIS A 362 -3.64 -21.13 -2.24
N GLU A 363 -3.03 -22.19 -1.71
CA GLU A 363 -2.23 -22.15 -0.50
C GLU A 363 -0.78 -22.50 -0.86
N PHE A 364 0.17 -21.71 -0.38
CA PHE A 364 1.59 -21.86 -0.70
C PHE A 364 2.42 -22.18 0.54
N ASP A 365 3.20 -23.25 0.46
CA ASP A 365 4.08 -23.65 1.56
C ASP A 365 5.25 -22.68 1.76
N ASN A 366 5.51 -22.31 3.01
CA ASN A 366 6.64 -21.45 3.42
C ASN A 366 6.67 -20.05 2.78
N VAL A 367 5.53 -19.56 2.28
CA VAL A 367 5.38 -18.19 1.78
C VAL A 367 4.93 -17.28 2.91
N ASP A 368 5.63 -16.15 3.10
CA ASP A 368 5.28 -15.16 4.12
C ASP A 368 4.24 -14.13 3.65
N HIS A 369 3.76 -13.31 4.58
CA HIS A 369 2.69 -12.33 4.35
C HIS A 369 2.99 -11.33 3.21
N MET A 370 4.25 -10.92 3.07
CA MET A 370 4.66 -9.84 2.17
C MET A 370 5.09 -10.37 0.79
N THR A 371 5.52 -11.64 0.72
CA THR A 371 5.87 -12.30 -0.53
C THR A 371 4.68 -12.34 -1.50
N LEU A 372 3.45 -12.39 -0.98
CA LEU A 372 2.21 -12.38 -1.77
C LEU A 372 2.04 -11.11 -2.62
N ILE A 373 2.68 -10.01 -2.25
CA ILE A 373 2.67 -8.75 -3.01
C ILE A 373 3.98 -8.46 -3.74
N ASP A 374 4.86 -9.47 -3.86
CA ASP A 374 6.00 -9.39 -4.76
C ASP A 374 5.55 -9.83 -6.17
N PRO A 375 5.65 -8.97 -7.20
CA PRO A 375 5.29 -9.35 -8.57
C PRO A 375 6.12 -10.51 -9.13
N ALA A 376 7.29 -10.80 -8.57
CA ALA A 376 8.13 -11.93 -8.95
C ALA A 376 7.72 -13.25 -8.26
N SER A 377 6.79 -13.22 -7.30
CA SER A 377 6.37 -14.41 -6.56
C SER A 377 5.50 -15.34 -7.41
N GLU A 378 5.67 -16.65 -7.20
CA GLU A 378 4.78 -17.67 -7.79
C GLU A 378 3.33 -17.48 -7.33
N ALA A 379 3.12 -17.02 -6.10
CA ALA A 379 1.81 -16.75 -5.53
C ALA A 379 1.05 -15.68 -6.34
N TRP A 380 1.72 -14.57 -6.67
CA TRP A 380 1.12 -13.52 -7.50
C TRP A 380 0.86 -13.98 -8.94
N GLN A 381 1.83 -14.67 -9.56
CA GLN A 381 1.65 -15.19 -10.93
C GLN A 381 0.47 -16.16 -11.01
N THR A 382 0.34 -17.06 -10.02
CA THR A 382 -0.80 -17.99 -9.93
C THR A 382 -2.14 -17.27 -9.80
N ALA A 383 -2.18 -16.16 -9.05
CA ALA A 383 -3.39 -15.36 -8.93
C ALA A 383 -3.82 -14.75 -10.27
N LEU A 384 -2.86 -14.26 -11.06
CA LEU A 384 -3.11 -13.71 -12.40
C LEU A 384 -3.53 -14.80 -13.39
N ASP A 385 -2.87 -15.95 -13.39
CA ASP A 385 -3.19 -17.07 -14.29
C ASP A 385 -4.59 -17.65 -14.03
N ALA A 386 -5.10 -17.50 -12.81
CA ALA A 386 -6.45 -17.91 -12.44
C ALA A 386 -7.56 -16.95 -12.95
N LEU A 387 -7.21 -15.75 -13.45
CA LEU A 387 -8.14 -14.83 -14.10
C LEU A 387 -8.39 -15.27 -15.55
N THR A 388 -9.28 -16.25 -15.74
CA THR A 388 -9.67 -16.73 -17.08
C THR A 388 -10.69 -15.83 -17.77
#